data_AF-A0A2W0EF01-F1
#
_entry.id   AF-A0A2W0EF01-F1
#
_cell.length_a   1.000
_cell.length_b   1.000
_cell.length_c   1.000
_cell.angle_alpha   90.00
_cell.angle_beta   90.00
_cell.angle_gamma   90.00
#
_symmetry.space_group_name_H-M   'P 1'
#
loop_
_entity.id
_entity.type
_entity.pdbx_description
1 polymer ?
#
loop_
_entity_poly.entity_id
_entity_poly.type
_entity_poly.pdbx_seq_one_letter_code
_entity_poly.pdbx_strand_id
1 'polypeptide(L)'
;RALVNELNYSYRFLTQFARHEQTVSRINKRDLSVLGRRLYAAFERKAGKVEFINPGIAPDLAEDTLTLVHAPNKKEPGQGQWGLYNGSLTALEWEHFAPIKRSRHLLELLTWCHRNGVIDSSTRLALHPGTSDLSEFELFNLLGSLQQTIALPLPTVVEEPLLRASVPSEVLILVNVGIDPLKHHRDLNILMTTERTDSLSYAGVRENLVLTLDQVTLNSWNEVLVGRYDGPHALLDCIRDYLNNLPTGPQQPKLRVRCFCHNRAQFIAQRVDDILETAQNLLLSRLNHRYLIQVQQHYHVLELVPGQVQHVALATLPALIDYLGEEMTRYSPLHLDPKALEDHDLALFLPTGQPDCIQVFYRVNEDQADLYVLDEFNALWQQRLPWHDEQSLLVPLQRFLQSIQYRRDALLPMDAATPQNLDTLYCQLLPSGPGRARRIEARPVPQTPVNKPFYDVQAIVGKAAPGQVQVTLYCNQREFSELEHGDQLFSVVAREIVGQRRETERYRCYITDLDLSGLLGEGQSSTHLYLRYKADLEHALNEALDQV
;
A
#
# COMPACT_ATOMS: atom_id res chain seq x y z
N ARG A 1 7.51 36.74 23.54
CA ARG A 1 7.85 35.57 24.40
C ARG A 1 7.30 35.72 25.83
N ALA A 2 7.51 36.85 26.52
CA ALA A 2 6.92 37.09 27.85
C ALA A 2 5.38 36.90 27.88
N LEU A 3 4.65 37.50 26.93
CA LEU A 3 3.19 37.38 26.86
C LEU A 3 2.68 35.93 26.79
N VAL A 4 3.32 35.07 25.99
CA VAL A 4 2.92 33.66 25.84
C VAL A 4 3.15 32.90 27.16
N ASN A 5 4.26 33.18 27.83
CA ASN A 5 4.54 32.60 29.15
C ASN A 5 3.50 33.06 30.19
N GLU A 6 3.12 34.34 30.18
CA GLU A 6 2.08 34.89 31.06
C GLU A 6 0.69 34.28 30.80
N LEU A 7 0.32 34.06 29.54
CA LEU A 7 -0.95 33.40 29.19
C LEU A 7 -0.97 31.95 29.66
N ASN A 8 0.12 31.20 29.44
CA ASN A 8 0.25 29.83 29.93
C ASN A 8 0.28 29.77 31.46
N TYR A 9 0.93 30.73 32.12
CA TYR A 9 0.95 30.85 33.57
C TYR A 9 -0.45 31.14 34.12
N SER A 10 -1.16 32.10 33.54
CA SER A 10 -2.55 32.46 33.91
C SER A 10 -3.49 31.27 33.78
N TYR A 11 -3.35 30.48 32.72
CA TYR A 11 -4.13 29.24 32.56
C TYR A 11 -3.81 28.18 33.63
N ARG A 12 -2.53 27.97 33.94
CA ARG A 12 -2.10 27.05 35.01
C ARG A 12 -2.65 27.49 36.37
N PHE A 13 -2.59 28.79 36.66
CA PHE A 13 -3.15 29.39 37.86
C PHE A 13 -4.67 29.17 37.96
N LEU A 14 -5.43 29.47 36.89
CA LEU A 14 -6.88 29.24 36.85
C LEU A 14 -7.23 27.76 37.06
N THR A 15 -6.45 26.86 36.46
CA THR A 15 -6.65 25.42 36.60
C THR A 15 -6.36 24.94 38.02
N GLN A 16 -5.31 25.46 38.66
CA GLN A 16 -4.97 25.15 40.05
C GLN A 16 -6.00 25.71 41.03
N PHE A 17 -6.42 26.97 40.84
CA PHE A 17 -7.45 27.63 41.65
C PHE A 17 -8.77 26.87 41.59
N ALA A 18 -9.24 26.51 40.38
CA ALA A 18 -10.46 25.72 40.21
C ALA A 18 -10.39 24.33 40.88
N ARG A 19 -9.20 23.71 40.96
CA ARG A 19 -9.01 22.44 41.69
C ARG A 19 -9.03 22.62 43.20
N HIS A 20 -8.47 23.71 43.72
CA HIS A 20 -8.34 23.97 45.16
C HIS A 20 -9.69 24.31 45.81
N GLU A 21 -10.50 25.12 45.15
CA GLU A 21 -11.76 25.66 45.71
C GLU A 21 -12.96 24.69 45.64
N GLN A 22 -12.79 23.45 45.13
CA GLN A 22 -13.85 22.43 44.93
C GLN A 22 -15.16 22.90 44.26
N THR A 23 -15.23 24.13 43.75
CA THR A 23 -16.39 24.82 43.15
C THR A 23 -16.56 24.47 41.67
N VAL A 24 -16.27 23.23 41.29
CA VAL A 24 -16.21 22.85 39.90
C VAL A 24 -17.59 22.38 39.42
N SER A 25 -18.40 23.31 38.94
CA SER A 25 -19.53 22.97 38.05
C SER A 25 -19.00 22.27 36.80
N ARG A 26 -19.80 21.37 36.19
CA ARG A 26 -19.41 20.71 34.93
C ARG A 26 -19.11 21.69 33.80
N ILE A 27 -19.74 22.86 33.82
CA ILE A 27 -19.57 23.95 32.83
C ILE A 27 -18.13 24.52 32.92
N ASN A 28 -17.61 24.76 34.13
CA ASN A 28 -16.25 25.27 34.32
C ASN A 28 -15.15 24.30 33.81
N LYS A 29 -15.35 22.97 33.90
CA LYS A 29 -14.35 22.00 33.37
C LYS A 29 -14.27 22.03 31.84
N ARG A 30 -15.42 22.17 31.19
CA ARG A 30 -15.52 22.22 29.74
C ARG A 30 -14.82 23.48 29.22
N ASP A 31 -15.11 24.64 29.79
CA ASP A 31 -14.54 25.92 29.39
C ASP A 31 -13.03 25.97 29.60
N LEU A 32 -12.53 25.47 30.74
CA LEU A 32 -11.10 25.33 30.99
C LEU A 32 -10.42 24.39 29.97
N SER A 33 -11.07 23.29 29.60
CA SER A 33 -10.53 22.35 28.61
C SER A 33 -10.43 22.98 27.21
N VAL A 34 -11.45 23.73 26.81
CA VAL A 34 -11.47 24.49 25.55
C VAL A 34 -10.38 25.54 25.54
N LEU A 35 -10.25 26.32 26.61
CA LEU A 35 -9.19 27.33 26.75
C LEU A 35 -7.80 26.70 26.68
N GLY A 36 -7.59 25.58 27.38
CA GLY A 36 -6.35 24.82 27.34
C GLY A 36 -6.00 24.34 25.93
N ARG A 37 -6.98 23.81 25.17
CA ARG A 37 -6.79 23.38 23.78
C ARG A 37 -6.50 24.54 22.84
N ARG A 38 -7.10 25.72 23.05
CA ARG A 38 -6.76 26.95 22.30
C ARG A 38 -5.32 27.38 22.52
N LEU A 39 -4.87 27.41 23.77
CA LEU A 39 -3.48 27.77 24.10
C LEU A 39 -2.49 26.74 23.54
N TYR A 40 -2.82 25.44 23.65
CA TYR A 40 -2.02 24.36 23.07
C TYR A 40 -1.90 24.50 21.55
N ALA A 41 -3.03 24.65 20.85
CA ALA A 41 -3.06 24.82 19.40
C ALA A 41 -2.29 26.08 18.95
N ALA A 42 -2.37 27.18 19.69
CA ALA A 42 -1.67 28.41 19.35
C ALA A 42 -0.15 28.36 19.64
N PHE A 43 0.27 27.78 20.77
CA PHE A 43 1.62 28.03 21.30
C PHE A 43 2.47 26.79 21.55
N GLU A 44 1.87 25.60 21.68
CA GLU A 44 2.66 24.38 21.91
C GLU A 44 3.52 24.07 20.69
N ARG A 45 4.78 23.75 20.93
CA ARG A 45 5.74 23.36 19.89
C ARG A 45 5.78 21.84 19.78
N LYS A 46 5.59 21.32 18.58
CA LYS A 46 5.73 19.89 18.26
C LYS A 46 6.37 19.73 16.90
N ALA A 47 6.94 18.56 16.64
CA ALA A 47 7.55 18.25 15.35
C ALA A 47 6.55 18.51 14.20
N GLY A 48 7.04 19.12 13.12
CA GLY A 48 6.25 19.49 11.95
C GLY A 48 5.28 20.67 12.14
N LYS A 49 4.97 21.10 13.36
CA LYS A 49 4.07 22.25 13.57
C LYS A 49 4.77 23.57 13.30
N VAL A 50 4.15 24.38 12.45
CA VAL A 50 4.60 25.74 12.16
C VAL A 50 4.30 26.62 13.37
N GLU A 51 5.35 27.26 13.91
CA GLU A 51 5.21 28.19 15.03
C GLU A 51 4.39 29.43 14.65
N PHE A 52 3.39 29.76 15.48
CA PHE A 52 2.63 31.00 15.37
C PHE A 52 3.21 32.06 16.30
N ILE A 53 3.90 33.04 15.71
CA ILE A 53 4.69 34.04 16.45
C ILE A 53 3.98 35.38 16.62
N ASN A 54 2.94 35.66 15.83
CA ASN A 54 2.19 36.91 15.91
C ASN A 54 0.71 36.69 16.26
N PRO A 55 0.36 36.55 17.55
CA PRO A 55 -1.04 36.45 17.99
C PRO A 55 -1.79 37.80 17.96
N GLY A 56 -1.38 38.73 17.09
CA GLY A 56 -1.90 40.10 17.02
C GLY A 56 -1.12 41.12 17.87
N ILE A 57 0.19 40.89 18.06
CA ILE A 57 1.06 41.80 18.82
C ILE A 57 1.57 42.93 17.91
N ALA A 58 2.06 42.57 16.72
CA ALA A 58 2.51 43.52 15.72
C ALA A 58 1.39 43.73 14.68
N PRO A 59 1.10 44.98 14.27
CA PRO A 59 0.06 45.28 13.30
C PRO A 59 0.40 44.73 11.92
N ASP A 60 1.69 44.69 11.59
CA ASP A 60 2.22 44.16 10.34
C ASP A 60 3.61 43.54 10.57
N LEU A 61 3.85 42.39 9.95
CA LEU A 61 5.14 41.71 9.90
C LEU A 61 5.62 41.49 8.46
N ALA A 62 4.86 41.98 7.47
CA ALA A 62 5.22 41.86 6.08
C ALA A 62 6.49 42.67 5.81
N GLU A 63 7.38 42.08 5.03
CA GLU A 63 8.62 42.73 4.62
C GLU A 63 8.52 43.07 3.13
N ASP A 64 8.84 44.31 2.74
CA ASP A 64 8.71 44.75 1.35
C ASP A 64 9.57 43.93 0.38
N THR A 65 10.74 43.49 0.85
CA THR A 65 11.69 42.72 0.04
C THR A 65 12.44 41.72 0.89
N LEU A 66 12.47 40.47 0.45
CA LEU A 66 13.19 39.38 1.10
C LEU A 66 14.08 38.65 0.10
N THR A 67 15.15 38.06 0.61
CA THR A 67 16.05 37.19 -0.15
C THR A 67 15.97 35.77 0.38
N LEU A 68 15.67 34.83 -0.50
CA LEU A 68 15.62 33.40 -0.24
C LEU A 68 16.88 32.74 -0.81
N VAL A 69 17.65 32.07 0.05
CA VAL A 69 18.93 31.46 -0.33
C VAL A 69 18.95 29.99 0.04
N HIS A 70 19.31 29.13 -0.90
CA HIS A 70 19.72 27.75 -0.61
C HIS A 70 21.23 27.64 -0.67
N ALA A 71 21.84 27.26 0.46
CA ALA A 71 23.28 27.16 0.60
C ALA A 71 23.68 25.87 1.34
N PRO A 72 24.90 25.35 1.09
CA PRO A 72 25.44 24.25 1.87
C PRO A 72 25.45 24.56 3.37
N ASN A 73 25.09 23.58 4.19
CA ASN A 73 25.17 23.70 5.62
C ASN A 73 26.62 23.53 6.09
N LYS A 74 27.27 24.63 6.51
CA LYS A 74 28.66 24.62 7.02
C LYS A 74 28.84 23.68 8.24
N LYS A 75 27.76 23.34 8.96
CA LYS A 75 27.79 22.46 10.15
C LYS A 75 27.50 20.99 9.85
N GLU A 76 26.85 20.69 8.73
CA GLU A 76 26.45 19.33 8.32
C GLU A 76 26.89 19.12 6.87
N PRO A 77 28.14 18.65 6.64
CA PRO A 77 28.67 18.44 5.30
C PRO A 77 27.77 17.52 4.46
N GLY A 78 27.50 17.92 3.21
CA GLY A 78 26.62 17.18 2.30
C GLY A 78 25.13 17.52 2.40
N GLN A 79 24.71 18.34 3.38
CA GLN A 79 23.33 18.83 3.46
C GLN A 79 23.22 20.29 3.03
N GLY A 80 22.12 20.64 2.38
CA GLY A 80 21.73 22.02 2.09
C GLY A 80 20.77 22.57 3.14
N GLN A 81 20.67 23.89 3.23
CA GLN A 81 19.66 24.58 4.05
C GLN A 81 19.12 25.80 3.30
N TRP A 82 17.86 26.12 3.59
CA TRP A 82 17.20 27.34 3.16
C TRP A 82 17.31 28.42 4.24
N GLY A 83 17.66 29.63 3.82
CA GLY A 83 17.69 30.82 4.67
C GLY A 83 16.86 31.95 4.06
N LEU A 84 16.11 32.64 4.91
CA LEU A 84 15.39 33.86 4.56
C LEU A 84 16.10 35.08 5.18
N TYR A 85 16.35 36.09 4.38
CA TYR A 85 17.04 37.32 4.78
C TYR A 85 16.20 38.54 4.43
N ASN A 86 16.33 39.60 5.21
CA ASN A 86 15.68 40.88 4.91
C ASN A 86 16.46 41.62 3.80
N GLY A 87 15.73 42.28 2.90
CA GLY A 87 16.26 43.08 1.79
C GLY A 87 16.53 42.27 0.53
N SER A 88 16.96 42.97 -0.52
CA SER A 88 17.47 42.37 -1.76
C SER A 88 18.98 42.23 -1.65
N LEU A 89 19.46 41.04 -1.31
CA LEU A 89 20.87 40.74 -1.11
C LEU A 89 21.41 40.01 -2.34
N THR A 90 22.62 40.37 -2.76
CA THR A 90 23.32 39.63 -3.81
C THR A 90 23.96 38.35 -3.27
N ALA A 91 24.39 37.45 -4.17
CA ALA A 91 25.04 36.19 -3.81
C ALA A 91 26.32 36.34 -2.97
N LEU A 92 26.96 37.52 -2.98
CA LEU A 92 28.18 37.81 -2.22
C LEU A 92 27.90 38.49 -0.88
N GLU A 93 26.73 39.08 -0.71
CA GLU A 93 26.41 39.91 0.46
C GLU A 93 25.73 39.10 1.57
N TRP A 94 24.86 38.14 1.21
CA TRP A 94 24.00 37.45 2.17
C TRP A 94 24.77 36.75 3.31
N GLU A 95 26.01 36.30 3.06
CA GLU A 95 26.85 35.66 4.09
C GLU A 95 27.17 36.58 5.28
N HIS A 96 27.10 37.90 5.08
CA HIS A 96 27.38 38.91 6.10
C HIS A 96 26.13 39.30 6.92
N PHE A 97 24.94 38.82 6.54
CA PHE A 97 23.68 39.15 7.21
C PHE A 97 23.17 37.99 8.06
N ALA A 98 22.48 38.32 9.15
CA ALA A 98 21.77 37.33 9.96
C ALA A 98 20.42 36.99 9.28
N PRO A 99 20.11 35.71 9.05
CA PRO A 99 18.81 35.34 8.51
C PRO A 99 17.70 35.52 9.54
N ILE A 100 16.52 35.88 9.04
CA ILE A 100 15.27 35.92 9.80
C ILE A 100 14.94 34.51 10.30
N LYS A 101 15.02 33.51 9.40
CA LYS A 101 14.78 32.10 9.71
C LYS A 101 15.61 31.21 8.79
N ARG A 102 16.02 30.05 9.31
CA ARG A 102 16.60 28.94 8.56
C ARG A 102 15.73 27.71 8.68
N SER A 103 15.74 26.87 7.65
CA SER A 103 15.07 25.57 7.60
C SER A 103 15.89 24.61 6.74
N ARG A 104 15.77 23.31 6.98
CA ARG A 104 16.33 22.30 6.07
C ARG A 104 15.57 22.26 4.75
N HIS A 105 14.25 22.45 4.79
CA HIS A 105 13.37 22.33 3.64
C HIS A 105 12.64 23.64 3.35
N LEU A 106 12.46 23.93 2.06
CA LEU A 106 11.86 25.18 1.58
C LEU A 106 10.42 25.34 2.08
N LEU A 107 9.62 24.28 2.01
CA LEU A 107 8.18 24.41 2.28
C LEU A 107 7.88 24.76 3.73
N GLU A 108 8.67 24.27 4.69
CA GLU A 108 8.56 24.67 6.09
C GLU A 108 8.79 26.18 6.25
N LEU A 109 9.81 26.72 5.55
CA LEU A 109 10.14 28.14 5.60
C LEU A 109 9.04 28.98 4.97
N LEU A 110 8.55 28.63 3.77
CA LEU A 110 7.48 29.35 3.09
C LEU A 110 6.16 29.31 3.87
N THR A 111 5.81 28.14 4.41
CA THR A 111 4.59 27.99 5.22
C THR A 111 4.68 28.80 6.50
N TRP A 112 5.85 28.85 7.13
CA TRP A 112 6.09 29.72 8.29
C TRP A 112 5.96 31.21 7.94
N CYS A 113 6.50 31.63 6.80
CA CYS A 113 6.39 33.03 6.36
C CYS A 113 4.94 33.42 6.09
N HIS A 114 4.23 32.60 5.31
CA HIS A 114 2.82 32.80 5.00
C HIS A 114 1.98 32.85 6.28
N ARG A 115 2.07 31.84 7.14
CA ARG A 115 1.26 31.72 8.37
C ARG A 115 1.39 32.91 9.32
N ASN A 116 2.58 33.52 9.36
CA ASN A 116 2.89 34.65 10.24
C ASN A 116 2.80 36.02 9.56
N GLY A 117 2.42 36.07 8.28
CA GLY A 117 2.30 37.32 7.53
C GLY A 117 3.64 37.99 7.19
N VAL A 118 4.73 37.23 7.17
CA VAL A 118 6.06 37.74 6.77
C VAL A 118 6.15 37.91 5.25
N ILE A 119 5.44 37.06 4.51
CA ILE A 119 5.26 37.18 3.06
C ILE A 119 3.77 37.38 2.79
N ASP A 120 3.46 38.39 2.00
CA ASP A 120 2.13 38.71 1.48
C ASP A 120 2.17 38.91 -0.05
N SER A 121 1.08 39.42 -0.64
CA SER A 121 1.03 39.70 -2.08
C SER A 121 1.88 40.89 -2.54
N SER A 122 2.38 41.73 -1.62
CA SER A 122 3.20 42.90 -1.93
C SER A 122 4.70 42.63 -1.82
N THR A 123 5.07 41.58 -1.07
CA THR A 123 6.45 41.16 -0.80
C THR A 123 7.19 40.75 -2.08
N ARG A 124 8.35 41.36 -2.34
CA ARG A 124 9.24 40.98 -3.45
C ARG A 124 10.28 39.96 -2.98
N LEU A 125 10.44 38.88 -3.72
CA LEU A 125 11.38 37.80 -3.39
C LEU A 125 12.54 37.76 -4.38
N ALA A 126 13.77 37.94 -3.88
CA ALA A 126 14.99 37.59 -4.61
C ALA A 126 15.34 36.12 -4.31
N LEU A 127 15.62 35.33 -5.35
CA LEU A 127 15.92 33.90 -5.22
C LEU A 127 17.37 33.59 -5.59
N HIS A 128 18.10 32.94 -4.67
CA HIS A 128 19.39 32.31 -4.92
C HIS A 128 19.25 30.80 -4.66
N PRO A 129 18.95 29.98 -5.69
CA PRO A 129 18.60 28.57 -5.50
C PRO A 129 19.81 27.67 -5.24
N GLY A 130 21.04 28.18 -5.40
CA GLY A 130 22.26 27.41 -5.18
C GLY A 130 22.29 26.17 -6.07
N THR A 131 22.32 24.98 -5.45
CA THR A 131 22.27 23.68 -6.15
C THR A 131 20.85 23.14 -6.39
N SER A 132 19.81 23.81 -5.89
CA SER A 132 18.41 23.46 -6.10
C SER A 132 17.98 23.76 -7.54
N ASP A 133 17.01 23.00 -8.06
CA ASP A 133 16.40 23.28 -9.37
C ASP A 133 15.24 24.29 -9.29
N LEU A 134 14.98 24.83 -8.09
CA LEU A 134 13.92 25.80 -7.86
C LEU A 134 14.05 27.01 -8.78
N SER A 135 12.98 27.27 -9.54
CA SER A 135 12.84 28.48 -10.36
C SER A 135 11.94 29.51 -9.69
N GLU A 136 12.02 30.77 -10.13
CA GLU A 136 11.08 31.80 -9.69
C GLU A 136 9.63 31.42 -10.01
N PHE A 137 9.37 30.86 -11.19
CA PHE A 137 8.05 30.35 -11.58
C PHE A 137 7.52 29.32 -10.57
N GLU A 138 8.35 28.35 -10.21
CA GLU A 138 7.99 27.34 -9.22
C GLU A 138 7.70 27.99 -7.86
N LEU A 139 8.56 28.88 -7.38
CA LEU A 139 8.38 29.60 -6.12
C LEU A 139 7.05 30.37 -6.06
N PHE A 140 6.70 31.11 -7.12
CA PHE A 140 5.43 31.86 -7.16
C PHE A 140 4.21 30.92 -7.11
N ASN A 141 4.25 29.79 -7.82
CA ASN A 141 3.15 28.83 -7.80
C ASN A 141 3.03 28.07 -6.47
N LEU A 142 4.16 27.81 -5.79
CA LEU A 142 4.18 27.25 -4.44
C LEU A 142 3.48 28.18 -3.44
N LEU A 143 3.83 29.47 -3.46
CA LEU A 143 3.20 30.48 -2.62
C LEU A 143 1.71 30.64 -2.93
N GLY A 144 1.33 30.69 -4.21
CA GLY A 144 -0.06 30.73 -4.63
C GLY A 144 -0.86 29.52 -4.13
N SER A 145 -0.28 28.33 -4.18
CA SER A 145 -0.92 27.09 -3.68
C SER A 145 -1.07 27.08 -2.17
N LEU A 146 -0.07 27.58 -1.43
CA LEU A 146 -0.14 27.76 0.01
C LEU A 146 -1.24 28.75 0.40
N GLN A 147 -1.34 29.90 -0.28
CA GLN A 147 -2.37 30.91 -0.05
C GLN A 147 -3.78 30.39 -0.33
N GLN A 148 -3.96 29.59 -1.39
CA GLN A 148 -5.25 28.98 -1.72
C GLN A 148 -5.67 27.88 -0.73
N THR A 149 -4.71 27.17 -0.14
CA THR A 149 -4.98 26.09 0.83
C THR A 149 -5.20 26.66 2.23
N ILE A 150 -4.40 27.67 2.61
CA ILE A 150 -4.45 28.34 3.91
C ILE A 150 -4.80 29.80 3.66
N ALA A 151 -6.09 30.08 3.50
CA ALA A 151 -6.57 31.46 3.32
C ALA A 151 -6.46 32.22 4.66
N LEU A 152 -5.64 33.27 4.69
CA LEU A 152 -5.46 34.12 5.87
C LEU A 152 -6.35 35.39 5.78
N PRO A 153 -6.85 35.91 6.90
CA PRO A 153 -6.71 35.39 8.26
C PRO A 153 -7.57 34.14 8.50
N LEU A 154 -7.05 33.19 9.30
CA LEU A 154 -7.83 32.01 9.68
C LEU A 154 -9.02 32.41 10.56
N PRO A 155 -10.22 31.83 10.35
CA PRO A 155 -11.37 32.11 11.19
C PRO A 155 -11.14 31.62 12.63
N THR A 156 -11.76 32.28 13.61
CA THR A 156 -11.69 31.81 15.01
C THR A 156 -12.33 30.43 15.13
N VAL A 157 -11.63 29.49 15.77
CA VAL A 157 -12.16 28.14 15.98
C VAL A 157 -13.31 28.19 16.99
N VAL A 158 -14.50 27.81 16.53
CA VAL A 158 -15.69 27.62 17.38
C VAL A 158 -15.44 26.49 18.39
N GLU A 159 -16.29 26.38 19.41
CA GLU A 159 -16.00 25.50 20.53
C GLU A 159 -16.09 24.01 20.16
N GLU A 160 -17.02 23.64 19.28
CA GLU A 160 -17.35 22.25 18.99
C GLU A 160 -16.17 21.41 18.46
N PRO A 161 -15.35 21.90 17.49
CA PRO A 161 -14.13 21.22 17.05
C PRO A 161 -13.09 21.06 18.16
N LEU A 162 -13.01 22.02 19.09
CA LEU A 162 -12.09 21.98 20.23
C LEU A 162 -12.53 20.97 21.28
N LEU A 163 -13.76 20.44 21.24
CA LEU A 163 -14.21 19.37 22.15
C LEU A 163 -13.79 17.98 21.66
N ARG A 164 -13.44 17.82 20.39
CA ARG A 164 -13.01 16.56 19.77
C ARG A 164 -11.50 16.53 19.55
N ALA A 165 -10.97 15.37 19.17
CA ALA A 165 -9.59 15.26 18.71
C ALA A 165 -9.37 16.13 17.45
N SER A 166 -8.16 16.64 17.30
CA SER A 166 -7.80 17.40 16.10
C SER A 166 -7.78 16.47 14.88
N VAL A 167 -8.38 16.92 13.79
CA VAL A 167 -8.47 16.17 12.52
C VAL A 167 -8.06 17.08 11.36
N PRO A 168 -7.43 16.55 10.29
CA PRO A 168 -7.09 17.34 9.12
C PRO A 168 -8.35 17.91 8.45
N SER A 169 -8.27 19.16 7.98
CA SER A 169 -9.36 19.83 7.25
C SER A 169 -8.97 20.20 5.82
N GLU A 170 -7.75 20.70 5.63
CA GLU A 170 -7.19 20.98 4.30
C GLU A 170 -5.79 20.35 4.25
N VAL A 171 -5.51 19.62 3.17
CA VAL A 171 -4.22 18.95 2.95
C VAL A 171 -3.71 19.32 1.56
N LEU A 172 -2.53 19.91 1.50
CA LEU A 172 -1.81 20.20 0.26
C LEU A 172 -0.59 19.29 0.20
N ILE A 173 -0.46 18.52 -0.88
CA ILE A 173 0.72 17.71 -1.18
C ILE A 173 1.41 18.34 -2.38
N LEU A 174 2.68 18.69 -2.20
CA LEU A 174 3.54 19.27 -3.20
C LEU A 174 4.62 18.27 -3.60
N VAL A 175 4.66 17.93 -4.87
CA VAL A 175 5.58 16.93 -5.41
C VAL A 175 6.81 17.61 -6.01
N ASN A 176 8.00 17.09 -5.70
CA ASN A 176 9.30 17.51 -6.24
C ASN A 176 9.65 19.00 -6.05
N VAL A 177 9.37 19.56 -4.87
CA VAL A 177 9.68 20.97 -4.58
C VAL A 177 11.18 21.25 -4.73
N GLY A 178 11.53 22.07 -5.73
CA GLY A 178 12.90 22.46 -6.07
C GLY A 178 13.73 21.35 -6.72
N ILE A 179 13.09 20.34 -7.31
CA ILE A 179 13.76 19.19 -7.92
C ILE A 179 13.18 18.96 -9.32
N ASP A 180 14.04 18.96 -10.35
CA ASP A 180 13.65 18.53 -11.69
C ASP A 180 13.93 17.02 -11.85
N PRO A 181 12.90 16.14 -11.89
CA PRO A 181 13.10 14.70 -11.98
C PRO A 181 13.77 14.27 -13.30
N LEU A 182 13.81 15.16 -14.30
CA LEU A 182 14.41 14.91 -15.61
C LEU A 182 15.63 15.80 -15.89
N LYS A 183 16.27 16.36 -14.84
CA LYS A 183 17.45 17.23 -15.00
C LYS A 183 18.52 16.60 -15.88
N HIS A 184 18.89 15.34 -15.63
CA HIS A 184 19.93 14.66 -16.39
C HIS A 184 19.55 14.49 -17.87
N HIS A 185 18.29 14.15 -18.15
CA HIS A 185 17.78 14.04 -19.53
C HIS A 185 17.82 15.37 -20.26
N ARG A 186 17.45 16.45 -19.57
CA ARG A 186 17.51 17.82 -20.10
C ARG A 186 18.94 18.23 -20.39
N ASP A 187 19.85 18.05 -19.44
CA ASP A 187 21.24 18.49 -19.55
C ASP A 187 22.00 17.74 -20.67
N LEU A 188 21.61 16.48 -20.94
CA LEU A 188 22.16 15.65 -22.02
C LEU A 188 21.35 15.67 -23.33
N ASN A 189 20.26 16.45 -23.41
CA ASN A 189 19.32 16.48 -24.55
C ASN A 189 18.85 15.07 -24.98
N ILE A 190 18.55 14.21 -24.02
CA ILE A 190 18.06 12.85 -24.30
C ILE A 190 16.63 12.94 -24.85
N LEU A 191 16.44 12.41 -26.06
CA LEU A 191 15.13 12.28 -26.68
C LEU A 191 14.48 10.95 -26.27
N MET A 192 13.23 11.05 -25.87
CA MET A 192 12.41 9.91 -25.50
C MET A 192 11.94 9.16 -26.74
N THR A 193 12.22 7.86 -26.81
CA THR A 193 11.86 7.01 -27.96
C THR A 193 10.71 6.04 -27.67
N THR A 194 10.26 5.96 -26.42
CA THR A 194 9.24 4.99 -25.97
C THR A 194 7.90 5.65 -25.69
N GLU A 195 6.80 4.94 -25.93
CA GLU A 195 5.43 5.40 -25.65
C GLU A 195 5.05 5.37 -24.15
N ARG A 196 5.90 4.82 -23.28
CA ARG A 196 5.63 4.72 -21.84
C ARG A 196 5.73 6.10 -21.17
N THR A 197 4.57 6.65 -20.81
CA THR A 197 4.40 8.01 -20.29
C THR A 197 3.90 8.07 -18.85
N ASP A 198 3.71 6.94 -18.17
CA ASP A 198 3.34 6.93 -16.75
C ASP A 198 4.41 7.62 -15.89
N SER A 199 3.99 8.37 -14.87
CA SER A 199 4.92 9.15 -14.02
C SER A 199 5.68 8.28 -13.01
N LEU A 200 5.20 7.08 -12.70
CA LEU A 200 5.87 6.14 -11.77
C LEU A 200 6.75 5.13 -12.49
N SER A 201 6.56 4.96 -13.80
CA SER A 201 7.34 4.09 -14.67
C SER A 201 7.60 4.78 -16.01
N TYR A 202 8.34 5.87 -16.01
CA TYR A 202 8.59 6.70 -17.18
C TYR A 202 9.66 6.11 -18.10
N ALA A 203 9.50 6.28 -19.41
CA ALA A 203 10.47 5.86 -20.43
C ALA A 203 10.69 4.34 -20.55
N GLY A 204 11.63 3.98 -21.43
CA GLY A 204 12.15 2.62 -21.54
C GLY A 204 12.87 2.12 -20.29
N VAL A 205 13.50 3.04 -19.55
CA VAL A 205 14.24 2.74 -18.31
C VAL A 205 13.35 2.59 -17.07
N ARG A 206 12.03 2.86 -17.17
CA ARG A 206 11.06 2.77 -16.07
C ARG A 206 11.48 3.62 -14.86
N GLU A 207 11.79 4.89 -15.09
CA GLU A 207 12.14 5.84 -14.03
C GLU A 207 10.92 6.30 -13.23
N ASN A 208 11.11 6.58 -11.95
CA ASN A 208 10.06 7.17 -11.11
C ASN A 208 10.27 8.69 -11.11
N LEU A 209 9.27 9.45 -11.57
CA LEU A 209 9.32 10.91 -11.58
C LEU A 209 8.80 11.53 -10.28
N VAL A 210 8.26 10.76 -9.35
CA VAL A 210 7.82 11.22 -8.02
C VAL A 210 8.94 10.96 -7.01
N LEU A 211 9.79 11.97 -6.77
CA LEU A 211 11.02 11.83 -5.99
C LEU A 211 10.85 12.27 -4.53
N THR A 212 10.17 13.39 -4.30
CA THR A 212 9.90 13.90 -2.96
C THR A 212 8.48 14.42 -2.86
N LEU A 213 7.89 14.32 -1.66
CA LEU A 213 6.58 14.89 -1.37
C LEU A 213 6.67 15.73 -0.12
N ASP A 214 6.17 16.96 -0.18
CA ASP A 214 6.04 17.84 0.97
C ASP A 214 4.55 18.06 1.25
N GLN A 215 4.10 17.72 2.45
CA GLN A 215 2.71 17.80 2.88
C GLN A 215 2.51 19.00 3.80
N VAL A 216 1.51 19.84 3.52
CA VAL A 216 1.00 20.87 4.42
C VAL A 216 -0.40 20.49 4.87
N THR A 217 -0.66 20.54 6.16
CA THR A 217 -1.97 20.20 6.72
C THR A 217 -2.45 21.31 7.65
N LEU A 218 -3.61 21.86 7.34
CA LEU A 218 -4.40 22.67 8.27
C LEU A 218 -5.40 21.74 8.96
N ASN A 219 -5.44 21.75 10.28
CA ASN A 219 -6.36 20.92 11.05
C ASN A 219 -7.51 21.73 11.67
N SER A 220 -8.48 21.02 12.25
CA SER A 220 -9.68 21.58 12.88
C SER A 220 -9.41 22.49 14.09
N TRP A 221 -8.17 22.55 14.58
CA TRP A 221 -7.73 23.43 15.66
C TRP A 221 -6.93 24.65 15.14
N ASN A 222 -6.90 24.88 13.83
CA ASN A 222 -6.08 25.88 13.15
C ASN A 222 -4.56 25.71 13.35
N GLU A 223 -4.09 24.50 13.68
CA GLU A 223 -2.66 24.21 13.59
C GLU A 223 -2.29 23.94 12.14
N VAL A 224 -1.13 24.46 11.74
CA VAL A 224 -0.51 24.19 10.44
C VAL A 224 0.67 23.27 10.66
N LEU A 225 0.65 22.13 9.99
CA LEU A 225 1.67 21.08 10.04
C LEU A 225 2.36 20.98 8.68
N VAL A 226 3.66 20.77 8.67
CA VAL A 226 4.47 20.50 7.48
C VAL A 226 5.24 19.21 7.71
N GLY A 227 5.16 18.30 6.74
CA GLY A 227 5.93 17.06 6.67
C GLY A 227 6.63 16.94 5.33
N ARG A 228 7.74 16.19 5.29
CA ARG A 228 8.45 15.86 4.06
C ARG A 228 8.70 14.36 4.02
N TYR A 229 8.52 13.80 2.84
CA TYR A 229 8.79 12.42 2.50
C TYR A 229 9.84 12.40 1.40
N ASP A 230 10.95 11.73 1.68
CA ASP A 230 12.03 11.47 0.74
C ASP A 230 12.50 10.01 0.86
N GLY A 231 13.31 9.56 -0.10
CA GLY A 231 13.79 8.19 -0.16
C GLY A 231 12.99 7.28 -1.10
N PRO A 232 13.32 5.98 -1.13
CA PRO A 232 12.83 5.06 -2.16
C PRO A 232 11.33 4.80 -2.10
N HIS A 233 10.68 5.03 -0.95
CA HIS A 233 9.26 4.78 -0.72
C HIS A 233 8.46 6.05 -0.40
N ALA A 234 9.01 7.23 -0.69
CA ALA A 234 8.44 8.52 -0.30
C ALA A 234 6.94 8.67 -0.63
N LEU A 235 6.52 8.25 -1.83
CA LEU A 235 5.12 8.28 -2.25
C LEU A 235 4.23 7.39 -1.37
N LEU A 236 4.67 6.14 -1.13
CA LEU A 236 3.90 5.16 -0.36
C LEU A 236 3.86 5.51 1.13
N ASP A 237 4.97 6.04 1.68
CA ASP A 237 5.01 6.58 3.04
C ASP A 237 4.06 7.78 3.21
N CYS A 238 4.04 8.70 2.23
CA CYS A 238 3.13 9.83 2.23
C CYS A 238 1.67 9.39 2.21
N ILE A 239 1.32 8.43 1.34
CA ILE A 239 -0.04 7.87 1.26
C ILE A 239 -0.42 7.19 2.56
N ARG A 240 0.46 6.34 3.12
CA ARG A 240 0.22 5.65 4.40
C ARG A 240 -0.09 6.65 5.52
N ASP A 241 0.74 7.67 5.66
CA ASP A 241 0.61 8.63 6.75
C ASP A 241 -0.60 9.55 6.53
N TYR A 242 -0.90 9.94 5.30
CA TYR A 242 -2.14 10.66 4.96
C TYR A 242 -3.38 9.85 5.35
N LEU A 243 -3.45 8.60 4.91
CA LEU A 243 -4.59 7.72 5.13
C LEU A 243 -4.80 7.37 6.61
N ASN A 244 -3.73 7.13 7.36
CA ASN A 244 -3.82 6.88 8.80
C ASN A 244 -4.25 8.11 9.63
N ASN A 245 -4.09 9.31 9.07
CA ASN A 245 -4.54 10.55 9.70
C ASN A 245 -5.97 10.97 9.29
N LEU A 246 -6.64 10.21 8.42
CA LEU A 246 -7.99 10.53 8.00
C LEU A 246 -9.01 10.40 9.14
N PRO A 247 -10.01 11.30 9.21
CA PRO A 247 -11.09 11.18 10.19
C PRO A 247 -12.00 10.00 9.85
N THR A 248 -12.51 9.31 10.89
CA THR A 248 -13.43 8.17 10.76
C THR A 248 -14.86 8.55 10.31
N GLY A 249 -15.12 9.85 10.05
CA GLY A 249 -16.44 10.39 9.72
C GLY A 249 -16.66 10.66 8.22
N PRO A 250 -17.86 11.12 7.81
CA PRO A 250 -18.16 11.43 6.42
C PRO A 250 -17.40 12.66 5.90
N GLN A 251 -17.03 13.57 6.80
CA GLN A 251 -16.27 14.76 6.44
C GLN A 251 -14.78 14.40 6.32
N GLN A 252 -14.33 14.28 5.08
CA GLN A 252 -12.93 14.09 4.73
C GLN A 252 -12.25 15.45 4.48
N PRO A 253 -10.92 15.54 4.71
CA PRO A 253 -10.18 16.76 4.38
C PRO A 253 -10.23 17.04 2.88
N LYS A 254 -10.15 18.32 2.50
CA LYS A 254 -9.94 18.67 1.10
C LYS A 254 -8.47 18.44 0.75
N LEU A 255 -8.23 17.45 -0.11
CA LEU A 255 -6.93 17.13 -0.65
C LEU A 255 -6.65 17.95 -1.91
N ARG A 256 -5.43 18.49 -2.02
CA ARG A 256 -4.92 19.11 -3.24
C ARG A 256 -3.52 18.59 -3.51
N VAL A 257 -3.32 17.94 -4.65
CA VAL A 257 -1.98 17.55 -5.11
C VAL A 257 -1.51 18.54 -6.18
N ARG A 258 -0.29 19.06 -6.03
CA ARG A 258 0.31 20.02 -6.95
C ARG A 258 1.77 19.68 -7.21
N CYS A 259 2.23 20.00 -8.40
CA CYS A 259 3.61 19.86 -8.82
C CYS A 259 3.93 21.03 -9.75
N PHE A 260 5.12 21.60 -9.60
CA PHE A 260 5.55 22.79 -10.33
C PHE A 260 6.99 22.66 -10.87
N CYS A 261 7.52 21.43 -10.89
CA CYS A 261 8.81 21.17 -11.51
C CYS A 261 8.78 21.52 -13.00
N HIS A 262 9.95 21.73 -13.60
CA HIS A 262 10.04 22.22 -14.98
C HIS A 262 9.33 21.30 -16.00
N ASN A 263 9.52 19.98 -15.86
CA ASN A 263 9.04 19.00 -16.81
C ASN A 263 7.90 18.14 -16.23
N ARG A 264 6.87 17.92 -17.05
CA ARG A 264 5.75 16.98 -16.77
C ARG A 264 4.99 17.22 -15.46
N ALA A 265 5.07 18.43 -14.89
CA ALA A 265 4.46 18.77 -13.60
C ALA A 265 2.99 18.34 -13.49
N GLN A 266 2.18 18.67 -14.50
CA GLN A 266 0.75 18.32 -14.51
C GLN A 266 0.51 16.80 -14.51
N PHE A 267 1.28 16.03 -15.28
CA PHE A 267 1.16 14.57 -15.32
C PHE A 267 1.61 13.91 -14.02
N ILE A 268 2.63 14.47 -13.37
CA ILE A 268 3.11 14.00 -12.06
C ILE A 268 2.04 14.28 -11.00
N ALA A 269 1.52 15.51 -10.94
CA ALA A 269 0.49 15.89 -9.99
C ALA A 269 -0.79 15.05 -10.17
N GLN A 270 -1.29 14.91 -11.40
CA GLN A 270 -2.49 14.12 -11.69
C GLN A 270 -2.30 12.67 -11.27
N ARG A 271 -1.15 12.06 -11.60
CA ARG A 271 -0.91 10.66 -11.28
C ARG A 271 -0.88 10.40 -9.76
N VAL A 272 -0.30 11.30 -8.98
CA VAL A 272 -0.29 11.19 -7.52
C VAL A 272 -1.69 11.43 -6.93
N ASP A 273 -2.45 12.38 -7.50
CA ASP A 273 -3.85 12.65 -7.13
C ASP A 273 -4.74 11.40 -7.34
N ASP A 274 -4.66 10.77 -8.52
CA ASP A 274 -5.45 9.58 -8.87
C ASP A 274 -5.20 8.41 -7.90
N ILE A 275 -3.95 8.21 -7.46
CA ILE A 275 -3.58 7.13 -6.54
C ILE A 275 -4.09 7.44 -5.13
N LEU A 276 -3.93 8.67 -4.65
CA LEU A 276 -4.43 9.10 -3.34
C LEU A 276 -5.95 9.02 -3.27
N GLU A 277 -6.65 9.48 -4.32
CA GLU A 277 -8.10 9.41 -4.41
C GLU A 277 -8.57 7.96 -4.42
N THR A 278 -7.97 7.11 -5.25
CA THR A 278 -8.26 5.66 -5.27
C THR A 278 -8.03 5.02 -3.91
N ALA A 279 -6.87 5.23 -3.30
CA ALA A 279 -6.53 4.64 -2.01
C ALA A 279 -7.45 5.11 -0.87
N GLN A 280 -7.83 6.39 -0.87
CA GLN A 280 -8.81 6.93 0.07
C GLN A 280 -10.19 6.30 -0.13
N ASN A 281 -10.68 6.20 -1.36
CA ASN A 281 -11.98 5.60 -1.66
C ASN A 281 -12.04 4.11 -1.25
N LEU A 282 -10.95 3.36 -1.52
CA LEU A 282 -10.82 1.96 -1.11
C LEU A 282 -10.75 1.80 0.42
N LEU A 283 -10.06 2.69 1.13
CA LEU A 283 -10.03 2.67 2.59
C LEU A 283 -11.42 2.96 3.19
N LEU A 284 -12.14 3.93 2.61
CA LEU A 284 -13.46 4.34 3.07
C LEU A 284 -14.55 3.29 2.80
N SER A 285 -14.33 2.35 1.87
CA SER A 285 -15.24 1.21 1.65
C SER A 285 -15.25 0.20 2.81
N ARG A 286 -14.20 0.20 3.65
CA ARG A 286 -14.02 -0.68 4.82
C ARG A 286 -14.08 -2.17 4.50
N LEU A 287 -13.67 -2.55 3.30
CA LEU A 287 -13.55 -3.95 2.86
C LEU A 287 -12.14 -4.54 3.07
N ASN A 288 -11.24 -3.80 3.74
CA ASN A 288 -9.84 -4.18 3.93
C ASN A 288 -9.15 -4.49 2.59
N HIS A 289 -9.28 -3.57 1.64
CA HIS A 289 -8.67 -3.73 0.31
C HIS A 289 -7.15 -3.84 0.41
N ARG A 290 -6.58 -4.66 -0.47
CA ARG A 290 -5.18 -4.58 -0.86
C ARG A 290 -5.11 -3.79 -2.16
N TYR A 291 -4.35 -2.70 -2.22
CA TYR A 291 -4.18 -1.91 -3.44
C TYR A 291 -2.77 -2.09 -3.99
N LEU A 292 -2.67 -2.78 -5.13
CA LEU A 292 -1.41 -3.10 -5.81
C LEU A 292 -1.04 -1.99 -6.80
N ILE A 293 0.10 -1.35 -6.55
CA ILE A 293 0.70 -0.28 -7.35
C ILE A 293 2.05 -0.75 -7.86
N GLN A 294 2.42 -0.36 -9.08
CA GLN A 294 3.76 -0.61 -9.63
C GLN A 294 4.53 0.71 -9.76
N VAL A 295 5.72 0.76 -9.17
CA VAL A 295 6.64 1.90 -9.24
C VAL A 295 7.95 1.39 -9.83
N GLN A 296 8.36 1.95 -10.96
CA GLN A 296 9.48 1.46 -11.75
C GLN A 296 9.28 -0.01 -12.17
N GLN A 297 10.11 -0.91 -11.63
CA GLN A 297 10.05 -2.37 -11.78
C GLN A 297 9.52 -3.07 -10.53
N HIS A 298 9.33 -2.35 -9.43
CA HIS A 298 8.92 -2.91 -8.14
C HIS A 298 7.41 -2.81 -7.95
N TYR A 299 6.89 -3.73 -7.15
CA TYR A 299 5.49 -3.79 -6.76
C TYR A 299 5.34 -3.30 -5.33
N HIS A 300 4.22 -2.63 -5.06
CA HIS A 300 3.88 -2.14 -3.74
C HIS A 300 2.42 -2.48 -3.46
N VAL A 301 2.15 -3.06 -2.30
CA VAL A 301 0.78 -3.31 -1.86
C VAL A 301 0.45 -2.43 -0.67
N LEU A 302 -0.59 -1.60 -0.79
CA LEU A 302 -1.17 -0.88 0.32
C LEU A 302 -2.25 -1.75 0.96
N GLU A 303 -2.07 -2.09 2.24
CA GLU A 303 -3.06 -2.80 3.04
C GLU A 303 -3.96 -1.78 3.72
N LEU A 304 -5.18 -1.64 3.22
CA LEU A 304 -6.09 -0.55 3.57
C LEU A 304 -7.00 -0.93 4.73
N VAL A 305 -6.39 -1.18 5.89
CA VAL A 305 -7.11 -1.40 7.15
C VAL A 305 -7.30 -0.05 7.87
N PRO A 306 -8.54 0.35 8.24
CA PRO A 306 -8.79 1.62 8.90
C PRO A 306 -7.96 1.85 10.16
N GLY A 307 -7.14 2.91 10.16
CA GLY A 307 -6.25 3.28 11.26
C GLY A 307 -4.98 2.44 11.38
N GLN A 308 -4.77 1.48 10.48
CA GLN A 308 -3.60 0.61 10.42
C GLN A 308 -3.16 0.39 8.97
N VAL A 309 -3.24 1.44 8.15
CA VAL A 309 -2.75 1.37 6.77
C VAL A 309 -1.25 1.12 6.78
N GLN A 310 -0.82 0.13 6.01
CA GLN A 310 0.58 -0.22 5.83
C GLN A 310 0.88 -0.37 4.33
N HIS A 311 2.17 -0.35 4.00
CA HIS A 311 2.61 -0.66 2.64
C HIS A 311 3.69 -1.73 2.70
N VAL A 312 3.64 -2.68 1.76
CA VAL A 312 4.61 -3.75 1.59
C VAL A 312 5.33 -3.52 0.27
N ALA A 313 6.67 -3.44 0.31
CA ALA A 313 7.50 -3.27 -0.88
C ALA A 313 8.00 -4.63 -1.38
N LEU A 314 7.74 -4.94 -2.65
CA LEU A 314 7.97 -6.23 -3.27
C LEU A 314 8.84 -6.02 -4.51
N ALA A 315 10.12 -6.39 -4.40
CA ALA A 315 11.12 -6.05 -5.42
C ALA A 315 10.92 -6.78 -6.75
N THR A 316 10.28 -7.94 -6.75
CA THR A 316 10.19 -8.82 -7.93
C THR A 316 8.81 -9.44 -8.07
N LEU A 317 8.49 -9.96 -9.27
CA LEU A 317 7.26 -10.69 -9.52
C LEU A 317 7.13 -11.95 -8.65
N PRO A 318 8.17 -12.79 -8.45
CA PRO A 318 8.12 -13.88 -7.48
C PRO A 318 7.75 -13.42 -6.07
N ALA A 319 8.36 -12.34 -5.57
CA ALA A 319 8.00 -11.80 -4.26
C ALA A 319 6.54 -11.34 -4.18
N LEU A 320 5.99 -10.80 -5.28
CA LEU A 320 4.56 -10.48 -5.37
C LEU A 320 3.69 -11.73 -5.34
N ILE A 321 4.06 -12.78 -6.06
CA ILE A 321 3.32 -14.04 -6.06
C ILE A 321 3.33 -14.67 -4.67
N ASP A 322 4.48 -14.67 -4.00
CA ASP A 322 4.62 -15.17 -2.62
C ASP A 322 3.70 -14.40 -1.67
N TYR A 323 3.69 -13.05 -1.75
CA TYR A 323 2.79 -12.20 -0.96
C TYR A 323 1.30 -12.49 -1.27
N LEU A 324 0.95 -12.63 -2.54
CA LEU A 324 -0.43 -12.93 -2.93
C LEU A 324 -0.88 -14.32 -2.47
N GLY A 325 0.05 -15.25 -2.26
CA GLY A 325 -0.17 -16.58 -1.71
C GLY A 325 -0.05 -16.67 -0.19
N GLU A 326 0.11 -15.57 0.54
CA GLU A 326 0.08 -15.62 2.00
C GLU A 326 -1.30 -16.05 2.52
N GLU A 327 -1.30 -16.83 3.61
CA GLU A 327 -2.53 -17.32 4.22
C GLU A 327 -3.34 -16.15 4.80
N MET A 328 -4.60 -16.07 4.40
CA MET A 328 -5.52 -15.06 4.91
C MET A 328 -6.65 -15.69 5.72
N THR A 329 -7.11 -14.97 6.73
CA THR A 329 -8.20 -15.42 7.62
C THR A 329 -9.56 -14.88 7.22
N ARG A 330 -9.61 -13.90 6.31
CA ARG A 330 -10.81 -13.22 5.83
C ARG A 330 -10.59 -12.77 4.40
N TYR A 331 -11.69 -12.66 3.66
CA TYR A 331 -11.68 -12.12 2.31
C TYR A 331 -11.12 -10.69 2.29
N SER A 332 -10.13 -10.46 1.42
CA SER A 332 -9.54 -9.15 1.15
C SER A 332 -9.52 -8.89 -0.36
N PRO A 333 -10.40 -8.00 -0.86
CA PRO A 333 -10.44 -7.67 -2.28
C PRO A 333 -9.16 -6.95 -2.70
N LEU A 334 -8.60 -7.40 -3.82
CA LEU A 334 -7.40 -6.80 -4.42
C LEU A 334 -7.82 -5.80 -5.49
N HIS A 335 -7.42 -4.54 -5.33
CA HIS A 335 -7.55 -3.52 -6.37
C HIS A 335 -6.21 -3.40 -7.10
N LEU A 336 -6.26 -3.43 -8.43
CA LEU A 336 -5.07 -3.31 -9.28
C LEU A 336 -4.99 -1.89 -9.85
N ASP A 337 -3.85 -1.23 -9.66
CA ASP A 337 -3.59 0.03 -10.35
C ASP A 337 -3.57 -0.18 -11.87
N PRO A 338 -4.19 0.71 -12.68
CA PRO A 338 -4.26 0.54 -14.13
C PRO A 338 -2.92 0.43 -14.86
N LYS A 339 -1.81 0.85 -14.23
CA LYS A 339 -0.44 0.80 -14.76
C LYS A 339 0.40 -0.31 -14.14
N ALA A 340 -0.17 -1.11 -13.25
CA ALA A 340 0.49 -2.27 -12.68
C ALA A 340 0.28 -3.53 -13.55
N LEU A 341 1.31 -4.37 -13.61
CA LEU A 341 1.28 -5.66 -14.29
C LEU A 341 0.88 -5.57 -15.78
N GLU A 342 1.14 -4.44 -16.45
CA GLU A 342 0.72 -4.20 -17.84
C GLU A 342 1.16 -5.32 -18.80
N ASP A 343 2.24 -6.05 -18.51
CA ASP A 343 2.76 -7.11 -19.38
C ASP A 343 2.43 -8.54 -18.90
N HIS A 344 1.62 -8.71 -17.85
CA HIS A 344 1.40 -10.00 -17.19
C HIS A 344 -0.08 -10.44 -17.15
N ASP A 345 -0.32 -11.75 -17.25
CA ASP A 345 -1.68 -12.33 -17.28
C ASP A 345 -2.45 -12.11 -15.97
N LEU A 346 -1.72 -12.04 -14.85
CA LEU A 346 -2.23 -11.68 -13.52
C LEU A 346 -3.11 -10.42 -13.56
N ALA A 347 -2.78 -9.43 -14.40
CA ALA A 347 -3.55 -8.20 -14.50
C ALA A 347 -5.00 -8.40 -14.94
N LEU A 348 -5.30 -9.49 -15.65
CA LEU A 348 -6.65 -9.78 -16.14
C LEU A 348 -7.58 -10.26 -15.04
N PHE A 349 -7.09 -11.12 -14.16
CA PHE A 349 -7.95 -11.89 -13.26
C PHE A 349 -7.81 -11.52 -11.79
N LEU A 350 -6.68 -10.94 -11.35
CA LEU A 350 -6.54 -10.45 -9.99
C LEU A 350 -7.67 -9.49 -9.55
N PRO A 351 -8.16 -8.57 -10.41
CA PRO A 351 -9.28 -7.68 -10.05
C PRO A 351 -10.65 -8.37 -10.02
N THR A 352 -10.77 -9.61 -10.47
CA THR A 352 -12.05 -10.33 -10.59
C THR A 352 -12.33 -11.27 -9.42
N GLY A 353 -11.48 -11.25 -8.38
CA GLY A 353 -11.68 -12.00 -7.14
C GLY A 353 -13.05 -11.77 -6.51
N GLN A 354 -13.70 -12.84 -6.08
CA GLN A 354 -15.03 -12.86 -5.47
C GLN A 354 -14.95 -13.49 -4.08
N PRO A 355 -15.70 -12.96 -3.10
CA PRO A 355 -15.78 -13.58 -1.78
C PRO A 355 -16.52 -14.92 -1.86
N ASP A 356 -16.20 -15.84 -0.94
CA ASP A 356 -16.91 -17.11 -0.76
C ASP A 356 -16.97 -17.98 -2.03
N CYS A 357 -15.97 -17.85 -2.91
CA CYS A 357 -15.88 -18.53 -4.20
C CYS A 357 -14.45 -18.95 -4.48
N ILE A 358 -14.26 -20.12 -5.10
CA ILE A 358 -12.97 -20.54 -5.66
C ILE A 358 -12.99 -20.21 -7.14
N GLN A 359 -11.97 -19.52 -7.65
CA GLN A 359 -11.88 -19.16 -9.06
C GLN A 359 -10.61 -19.76 -9.67
N VAL A 360 -10.81 -20.67 -10.62
CA VAL A 360 -9.74 -21.35 -11.35
C VAL A 360 -9.57 -20.70 -12.71
N PHE A 361 -8.36 -20.23 -12.97
CA PHE A 361 -7.95 -19.68 -14.27
C PHE A 361 -6.86 -20.57 -14.86
N TYR A 362 -6.92 -20.85 -16.15
CA TYR A 362 -5.83 -21.54 -16.83
C TYR A 362 -5.50 -20.89 -18.17
N ARG A 363 -4.24 -20.99 -18.55
CA ARG A 363 -3.74 -20.55 -19.84
C ARG A 363 -2.93 -21.65 -20.50
N VAL A 364 -3.26 -21.96 -21.75
CA VAL A 364 -2.54 -22.99 -22.52
C VAL A 364 -1.42 -22.33 -23.31
N ASN A 365 -0.21 -22.86 -23.14
CA ASN A 365 1.04 -22.42 -23.75
C ASN A 365 1.75 -23.64 -24.34
N GLU A 366 1.41 -23.96 -25.60
CA GLU A 366 1.95 -25.12 -26.32
C GLU A 366 1.67 -26.46 -25.60
N ASP A 367 2.71 -27.10 -25.07
CA ASP A 367 2.69 -28.36 -24.33
C ASP A 367 2.53 -28.17 -22.81
N GLN A 368 2.38 -26.92 -22.35
CA GLN A 368 2.23 -26.56 -20.94
C GLN A 368 0.96 -25.74 -20.72
N ALA A 369 0.45 -25.75 -19.50
CA ALA A 369 -0.59 -24.87 -19.04
C ALA A 369 -0.20 -24.23 -17.71
N ASP A 370 -0.40 -22.92 -17.63
CA ASP A 370 -0.29 -22.16 -16.39
C ASP A 370 -1.66 -22.16 -15.71
N LEU A 371 -1.73 -22.70 -14.51
CA LEU A 371 -2.93 -22.82 -13.70
C LEU A 371 -2.83 -21.86 -12.52
N TYR A 372 -3.87 -21.06 -12.32
CA TYR A 372 -4.00 -20.10 -11.23
C TYR A 372 -5.31 -20.37 -10.48
N VAL A 373 -5.28 -20.27 -9.15
CA VAL A 373 -6.47 -20.39 -8.31
C VAL A 373 -6.50 -19.21 -7.36
N LEU A 374 -7.61 -18.47 -7.34
CA LEU A 374 -7.96 -17.57 -6.26
C LEU A 374 -8.89 -18.33 -5.32
N ASP A 375 -8.51 -18.40 -4.04
CA ASP A 375 -9.32 -19.06 -3.02
C ASP A 375 -10.46 -18.16 -2.49
N GLU A 376 -11.25 -18.69 -1.55
CA GLU A 376 -12.37 -18.01 -0.91
C GLU A 376 -12.01 -16.69 -0.21
N PHE A 377 -10.73 -16.49 0.10
CA PHE A 377 -10.24 -15.27 0.73
C PHE A 377 -9.54 -14.34 -0.25
N ASN A 378 -9.34 -14.74 -1.51
CA ASN A 378 -8.57 -14.03 -2.54
C ASN A 378 -7.04 -14.16 -2.38
N ALA A 379 -6.58 -15.30 -1.86
CA ALA A 379 -5.17 -15.73 -1.91
C ALA A 379 -4.89 -16.46 -3.23
N LEU A 380 -3.75 -16.16 -3.84
CA LEU A 380 -3.31 -16.71 -5.12
C LEU A 380 -2.49 -17.98 -4.92
N TRP A 381 -2.91 -19.06 -5.55
CA TRP A 381 -2.09 -20.22 -5.80
C TRP A 381 -1.82 -20.35 -7.31
N GLN A 382 -0.63 -20.82 -7.69
CA GLN A 382 -0.30 -21.06 -9.08
C GLN A 382 0.57 -22.30 -9.27
N GLN A 383 0.44 -22.95 -10.42
CA GLN A 383 1.27 -24.06 -10.82
C GLN A 383 1.35 -24.16 -12.36
N ARG A 384 2.50 -24.57 -12.87
CA ARG A 384 2.67 -24.91 -14.29
C ARG A 384 2.63 -26.41 -14.46
N LEU A 385 1.79 -26.89 -15.38
CA LEU A 385 1.53 -28.32 -15.60
C LEU A 385 1.63 -28.67 -17.10
N PRO A 386 2.03 -29.89 -17.46
CA PRO A 386 1.93 -30.36 -18.84
C PRO A 386 0.49 -30.33 -19.34
N TRP A 387 0.29 -29.89 -20.57
CA TRP A 387 -1.02 -29.78 -21.20
C TRP A 387 -1.24 -30.90 -22.22
N HIS A 388 -2.32 -31.65 -22.04
CA HIS A 388 -2.81 -32.61 -23.04
C HIS A 388 -4.20 -32.18 -23.52
N ASP A 389 -5.16 -32.15 -22.61
CA ASP A 389 -6.52 -31.66 -22.86
C ASP A 389 -7.12 -31.00 -21.60
N GLU A 390 -8.21 -30.27 -21.77
CA GLU A 390 -8.88 -29.54 -20.69
C GLU A 390 -9.40 -30.45 -19.56
N GLN A 391 -9.89 -31.64 -19.88
CA GLN A 391 -10.36 -32.59 -18.87
C GLN A 391 -9.17 -33.12 -18.05
N SER A 392 -8.06 -33.46 -18.71
CA SER A 392 -6.85 -33.96 -18.03
C SER A 392 -6.25 -32.96 -17.04
N LEU A 393 -6.37 -31.65 -17.32
CA LEU A 393 -5.91 -30.58 -16.44
C LEU A 393 -6.89 -30.32 -15.28
N LEU A 394 -8.18 -30.15 -15.59
CA LEU A 394 -9.14 -29.60 -14.64
C LEU A 394 -9.86 -30.65 -13.79
N VAL A 395 -10.04 -31.88 -14.29
CA VAL A 395 -10.75 -32.95 -13.55
C VAL A 395 -10.02 -33.35 -12.26
N PRO A 396 -8.69 -33.54 -12.23
CA PRO A 396 -7.98 -33.84 -10.98
C PRO A 396 -8.13 -32.73 -9.94
N LEU A 397 -8.06 -31.46 -10.37
CA LEU A 397 -8.27 -30.31 -9.48
C LEU A 397 -9.72 -30.26 -8.97
N GLN A 398 -10.72 -30.41 -9.84
CA GLN A 398 -12.14 -30.42 -9.45
C GLN A 398 -12.43 -31.48 -8.39
N ARG A 399 -11.89 -32.70 -8.54
CA ARG A 399 -12.04 -33.78 -7.55
C ARG A 399 -11.41 -33.40 -6.21
N PHE A 400 -10.22 -32.84 -6.26
CA PHE A 400 -9.54 -32.37 -5.06
C PHE A 400 -10.34 -31.29 -4.32
N LEU A 401 -10.83 -30.27 -5.03
CA LEU A 401 -11.65 -29.22 -4.43
C LEU A 401 -12.97 -29.78 -3.85
N GLN A 402 -13.62 -30.72 -4.54
CA GLN A 402 -14.80 -31.42 -4.03
C GLN A 402 -14.50 -32.24 -2.77
N SER A 403 -13.33 -32.87 -2.66
CA SER A 403 -12.92 -33.61 -1.47
C SER A 403 -12.76 -32.71 -0.24
N ILE A 404 -12.17 -31.51 -0.44
CA ILE A 404 -12.03 -30.49 0.62
C ILE A 404 -13.42 -30.05 1.09
N GLN A 405 -14.31 -29.72 0.15
CA GLN A 405 -15.67 -29.28 0.48
C GLN A 405 -16.44 -30.37 1.23
N TYR A 406 -16.40 -31.62 0.74
CA TYR A 406 -17.05 -32.76 1.39
C TYR A 406 -16.60 -32.94 2.84
N ARG A 407 -15.29 -32.83 3.10
CA ARG A 407 -14.73 -32.94 4.45
C ARG A 407 -15.17 -31.78 5.35
N ARG A 408 -15.19 -30.55 4.82
CA ARG A 408 -15.69 -29.38 5.56
C ARG A 408 -17.15 -29.58 5.95
N ASP A 409 -17.98 -30.04 5.02
CA ASP A 409 -19.40 -30.30 5.26
C ASP A 409 -19.61 -31.43 6.29
N ALA A 410 -18.78 -32.48 6.25
CA ALA A 410 -18.85 -33.60 7.20
C ALA A 410 -18.47 -33.21 8.64
N LEU A 411 -17.68 -32.15 8.82
CA LEU A 411 -17.26 -31.63 10.13
C LEU A 411 -18.22 -30.58 10.71
N LEU A 412 -19.18 -30.08 9.94
CA LEU A 412 -20.14 -29.09 10.42
C LEU A 412 -21.13 -29.73 11.41
N PRO A 413 -21.42 -29.08 12.55
CA PRO A 413 -22.49 -29.50 13.44
C PRO A 413 -23.84 -29.55 12.70
N MET A 414 -24.66 -30.57 12.97
CA MET A 414 -26.00 -30.72 12.36
C MET A 414 -26.93 -29.51 12.58
N ASP A 415 -26.69 -28.72 13.63
CA ASP A 415 -27.47 -27.54 13.98
C ASP A 415 -26.90 -26.22 13.42
N ALA A 416 -25.77 -26.27 12.68
CA ALA A 416 -25.20 -25.11 12.03
C ALA A 416 -26.08 -24.66 10.85
N ALA A 417 -26.13 -23.35 10.59
CA ALA A 417 -26.78 -22.81 9.40
C ALA A 417 -26.22 -23.46 8.13
N THR A 418 -27.02 -23.52 7.07
CA THR A 418 -26.74 -24.13 5.77
C THR A 418 -25.26 -24.14 5.39
N PRO A 419 -24.70 -25.28 4.92
CA PRO A 419 -23.30 -25.37 4.55
C PRO A 419 -22.93 -24.24 3.58
N GLN A 420 -21.81 -23.57 3.84
CA GLN A 420 -21.18 -22.67 2.89
C GLN A 420 -20.65 -23.52 1.74
N ASN A 421 -21.52 -23.79 0.76
CA ASN A 421 -21.09 -24.36 -0.50
C ASN A 421 -20.30 -23.28 -1.25
N LEU A 422 -18.99 -23.46 -1.32
CA LEU A 422 -18.13 -22.62 -2.15
C LEU A 422 -18.36 -22.99 -3.61
N ASP A 423 -18.88 -22.04 -4.38
CA ASP A 423 -18.94 -22.20 -5.83
C ASP A 423 -17.51 -22.22 -6.40
N THR A 424 -17.28 -23.08 -7.40
CA THR A 424 -16.01 -23.12 -8.14
C THR A 424 -16.24 -22.66 -9.58
N LEU A 425 -15.63 -21.54 -9.95
CA LEU A 425 -15.71 -20.97 -11.29
C LEU A 425 -14.47 -21.36 -12.10
N TYR A 426 -14.69 -21.79 -13.34
CA TYR A 426 -13.61 -22.15 -14.26
C TYR A 426 -13.53 -21.13 -15.39
N CYS A 427 -12.33 -20.67 -15.67
CA CYS A 427 -12.07 -19.60 -16.63
C CYS A 427 -10.81 -19.91 -17.46
N GLN A 428 -10.85 -19.64 -18.75
CA GLN A 428 -9.68 -19.70 -19.62
C GLN A 428 -9.19 -18.30 -19.97
N LEU A 429 -7.87 -18.11 -19.90
CA LEU A 429 -7.21 -16.91 -20.38
C LEU A 429 -6.90 -17.04 -21.87
N LEU A 430 -7.35 -16.07 -22.68
CA LEU A 430 -7.19 -16.10 -24.14
C LEU A 430 -6.56 -14.80 -24.67
N PRO A 431 -5.78 -14.86 -25.77
CA PRO A 431 -5.45 -16.06 -26.55
C PRO A 431 -4.43 -16.97 -25.86
N SER A 432 -4.51 -18.26 -26.16
CA SER A 432 -3.48 -19.25 -25.83
C SER A 432 -2.17 -18.94 -26.57
N GLY A 433 -1.05 -19.41 -26.03
CA GLY A 433 0.28 -19.28 -26.62
C GLY A 433 1.11 -18.14 -26.02
N PRO A 434 2.33 -17.92 -26.54
CA PRO A 434 3.37 -17.12 -25.87
C PRO A 434 3.10 -15.61 -25.86
N GLY A 435 2.06 -15.14 -26.55
CA GLY A 435 1.66 -13.73 -26.53
C GLY A 435 1.08 -13.30 -25.19
N ARG A 436 0.49 -12.11 -25.13
CA ARG A 436 -0.23 -11.63 -23.95
C ARG A 436 -1.70 -12.05 -23.98
N ALA A 437 -2.23 -12.59 -22.88
CA ALA A 437 -3.67 -12.80 -22.75
C ALA A 437 -4.41 -11.45 -22.71
N ARG A 438 -5.62 -11.41 -23.27
CA ARG A 438 -6.42 -10.18 -23.38
C ARG A 438 -7.82 -10.28 -22.82
N ARG A 439 -8.33 -11.51 -22.61
CA ARG A 439 -9.68 -11.74 -22.09
C ARG A 439 -9.75 -13.00 -21.25
N ILE A 440 -10.76 -13.02 -20.40
CA ILE A 440 -11.18 -14.18 -19.60
C ILE A 440 -12.46 -14.72 -20.23
N GLU A 441 -12.49 -16.03 -20.50
CA GLU A 441 -13.67 -16.74 -21.00
C GLU A 441 -14.12 -17.77 -19.96
N ALA A 442 -15.39 -17.70 -19.54
CA ALA A 442 -15.95 -18.68 -18.61
C ALA A 442 -16.05 -20.06 -19.27
N ARG A 443 -15.72 -21.09 -18.50
CA ARG A 443 -15.77 -22.49 -18.90
C ARG A 443 -16.77 -23.26 -18.02
N PRO A 444 -17.46 -24.27 -18.58
CA PRO A 444 -18.33 -25.12 -17.79
C PRO A 444 -17.51 -25.91 -16.76
N VAL A 445 -18.14 -26.27 -15.64
CA VAL A 445 -17.51 -27.12 -14.62
C VAL A 445 -17.08 -28.45 -15.27
N PRO A 446 -15.81 -28.90 -15.06
CA PRO A 446 -15.33 -30.16 -15.60
C PRO A 446 -16.19 -31.32 -15.13
N GLN A 447 -16.71 -32.11 -16.08
CA GLN A 447 -17.48 -33.30 -15.73
C GLN A 447 -16.54 -34.39 -15.25
N THR A 448 -16.78 -34.90 -14.04
CA THR A 448 -16.11 -36.07 -13.48
C THR A 448 -16.84 -37.35 -13.94
N PRO A 449 -16.31 -38.10 -14.93
CA PRO A 449 -16.97 -39.33 -15.38
C PRO A 449 -17.01 -40.36 -14.24
N VAL A 450 -18.21 -40.75 -13.84
CA VAL A 450 -18.48 -41.71 -12.75
C VAL A 450 -17.84 -43.09 -13.01
N ASN A 451 -17.65 -43.44 -14.29
CA ASN A 451 -17.25 -44.79 -14.72
C ASN A 451 -15.80 -44.90 -15.23
N LYS A 452 -14.96 -43.87 -15.13
CA LYS A 452 -13.53 -44.01 -15.42
C LYS A 452 -12.80 -44.39 -14.11
N PRO A 453 -12.22 -45.61 -14.01
CA PRO A 453 -11.37 -45.94 -12.88
C PRO A 453 -10.18 -44.99 -12.88
N PHE A 454 -10.10 -44.16 -11.86
CA PHE A 454 -8.97 -43.28 -11.60
C PHE A 454 -8.20 -43.85 -10.43
N TYR A 455 -6.89 -43.66 -10.42
CA TYR A 455 -6.06 -44.15 -9.34
C TYR A 455 -6.16 -43.17 -8.17
N ASP A 456 -6.95 -43.51 -7.15
CA ASP A 456 -7.17 -42.64 -6.01
C ASP A 456 -5.95 -42.64 -5.09
N VAL A 457 -5.40 -41.44 -4.88
CA VAL A 457 -4.26 -41.19 -3.98
C VAL A 457 -4.71 -40.19 -2.93
N GLN A 458 -4.93 -40.68 -1.73
CA GLN A 458 -5.24 -39.87 -0.56
C GLN A 458 -3.98 -39.64 0.25
N ALA A 459 -3.76 -38.40 0.68
CA ALA A 459 -2.65 -38.04 1.57
C ALA A 459 -3.20 -37.62 2.93
N ILE A 460 -2.58 -38.10 4.00
CA ILE A 460 -2.87 -37.69 5.38
C ILE A 460 -1.61 -37.09 5.97
N VAL A 461 -1.73 -35.86 6.45
CA VAL A 461 -0.62 -35.06 6.97
C VAL A 461 -0.87 -34.79 8.45
N GLY A 462 0.00 -35.35 9.29
CA GLY A 462 -0.07 -35.26 10.75
C GLY A 462 1.10 -34.52 11.37
N LYS A 463 0.99 -34.21 12.67
CA LYS A 463 2.12 -33.68 13.46
C LYS A 463 3.05 -34.81 13.88
N ALA A 464 4.35 -34.61 13.65
CA ALA A 464 5.42 -35.47 14.18
C ALA A 464 6.10 -34.79 15.38
N ALA A 465 7.43 -34.95 15.51
CA ALA A 465 8.25 -34.18 16.44
C ALA A 465 8.12 -32.66 16.22
N PRO A 466 8.50 -31.80 17.19
CA PRO A 466 8.36 -30.36 17.05
C PRO A 466 9.00 -29.82 15.75
N GLY A 467 8.18 -29.26 14.86
CA GLY A 467 8.62 -28.72 13.56
C GLY A 467 8.69 -29.74 12.41
N GLN A 468 8.33 -31.01 12.65
CA GLN A 468 8.26 -32.05 11.63
C GLN A 468 6.82 -32.45 11.35
N VAL A 469 6.57 -32.78 10.09
CA VAL A 469 5.29 -33.22 9.56
C VAL A 469 5.42 -34.69 9.19
N GLN A 470 4.43 -35.51 9.51
CA GLN A 470 4.39 -36.91 9.13
C GLN A 470 3.42 -37.09 7.97
N VAL A 471 3.85 -37.78 6.91
CA VAL A 471 3.00 -38.06 5.74
C VAL A 471 2.63 -39.55 5.67
N THR A 472 1.35 -39.82 5.42
CA THR A 472 0.84 -41.16 5.10
C THR A 472 0.05 -41.08 3.79
N LEU A 473 0.36 -41.97 2.84
CA LEU A 473 -0.28 -42.02 1.54
C LEU A 473 -1.11 -43.31 1.43
N TYR A 474 -2.35 -43.19 0.96
CA TYR A 474 -3.20 -44.31 0.62
C TYR A 474 -3.39 -44.37 -0.89
N CYS A 475 -3.00 -45.48 -1.49
CA CYS A 475 -3.16 -45.73 -2.92
C CYS A 475 -4.08 -46.93 -3.11
N ASN A 476 -5.27 -46.73 -3.68
CA ASN A 476 -6.30 -47.79 -3.79
C ASN A 476 -6.51 -48.59 -2.49
N GLN A 477 -6.63 -47.88 -1.35
CA GLN A 477 -6.81 -48.44 0.01
C GLN A 477 -5.59 -49.12 0.62
N ARG A 478 -4.43 -49.16 -0.06
CA ARG A 478 -3.18 -49.63 0.53
C ARG A 478 -2.44 -48.48 1.20
N GLU A 479 -2.10 -48.66 2.46
CA GLU A 479 -1.37 -47.67 3.27
C GLU A 479 0.13 -47.74 2.98
N PHE A 480 0.75 -46.57 2.87
CA PHE A 480 2.18 -46.35 2.84
C PHE A 480 2.50 -45.21 3.79
N SER A 481 3.22 -45.49 4.88
CA SER A 481 3.54 -44.48 5.89
C SER A 481 5.03 -44.16 5.91
N GLU A 482 5.36 -42.92 6.26
CA GLU A 482 6.74 -42.51 6.51
C GLU A 482 7.38 -43.30 7.66
N LEU A 483 6.59 -43.84 8.59
CA LEU A 483 7.07 -44.73 9.66
C LEU A 483 7.60 -46.06 9.12
N GLU A 484 6.99 -46.61 8.07
CA GLU A 484 7.39 -47.90 7.50
C GLU A 484 8.53 -47.74 6.49
N HIS A 485 8.52 -46.66 5.70
CA HIS A 485 9.40 -46.52 4.54
C HIS A 485 10.42 -45.38 4.65
N GLY A 486 10.33 -44.50 5.65
CA GLY A 486 11.21 -43.34 5.83
C GLY A 486 11.35 -42.52 4.55
N ASP A 487 12.60 -42.16 4.22
CA ASP A 487 12.94 -41.38 3.02
C ASP A 487 12.56 -42.05 1.69
N GLN A 488 12.22 -43.35 1.69
CA GLN A 488 11.85 -44.09 0.48
C GLN A 488 10.34 -44.07 0.19
N LEU A 489 9.53 -43.43 1.03
CA LEU A 489 8.07 -43.42 0.91
C LEU A 489 7.60 -43.12 -0.52
N PHE A 490 8.04 -42.00 -1.10
CA PHE A 490 7.61 -41.58 -2.43
C PHE A 490 8.07 -42.55 -3.53
N SER A 491 9.28 -43.12 -3.42
CA SER A 491 9.78 -44.10 -4.38
C SER A 491 9.01 -45.42 -4.35
N VAL A 492 8.61 -45.89 -3.16
CA VAL A 492 7.80 -47.11 -3.01
C VAL A 492 6.41 -46.90 -3.60
N VAL A 493 5.78 -45.76 -3.29
CA VAL A 493 4.46 -45.39 -3.83
C VAL A 493 4.50 -45.22 -5.35
N ALA A 494 5.56 -44.59 -5.89
CA ALA A 494 5.74 -44.45 -7.34
C ALA A 494 5.79 -45.81 -8.06
N ARG A 495 6.50 -46.80 -7.52
CA ARG A 495 6.55 -48.16 -8.10
C ARG A 495 5.19 -48.85 -8.07
N GLU A 496 4.43 -48.71 -6.99
CA GLU A 496 3.09 -49.27 -6.89
C GLU A 496 2.15 -48.62 -7.92
N ILE A 497 2.19 -47.28 -8.06
CA ILE A 497 1.41 -46.55 -9.06
C ILE A 497 1.73 -47.06 -10.46
N VAL A 498 3.01 -47.16 -10.84
CA VAL A 498 3.43 -47.65 -12.16
C VAL A 498 2.98 -49.08 -12.40
N GLY A 499 3.10 -49.96 -11.40
CA GLY A 499 2.67 -51.36 -11.50
C GLY A 499 1.17 -51.55 -11.75
N GLN A 500 0.35 -50.57 -11.39
CA GLN A 500 -1.11 -50.60 -11.55
C GLN A 500 -1.59 -49.89 -12.83
N ARG A 501 -0.71 -49.23 -13.58
CA ARG A 501 -1.07 -48.54 -14.83
C ARG A 501 -1.40 -49.56 -15.93
N ARG A 502 -2.60 -49.45 -16.48
CA ARG A 502 -3.06 -50.26 -17.62
C ARG A 502 -2.74 -49.63 -18.97
N GLU A 503 -2.48 -48.32 -18.99
CA GLU A 503 -2.12 -47.56 -20.20
C GLU A 503 -0.60 -47.39 -20.28
N THR A 504 -0.07 -47.47 -21.50
CA THR A 504 1.38 -47.31 -21.78
C THR A 504 1.86 -45.86 -21.66
N GLU A 505 0.96 -44.88 -21.57
CA GLU A 505 1.33 -43.48 -21.44
C GLU A 505 1.74 -43.12 -20.01
N ARG A 506 2.87 -42.43 -19.88
CA ARG A 506 3.36 -41.91 -18.61
C ARG A 506 2.57 -40.65 -18.25
N TYR A 507 1.48 -40.79 -17.49
CA TYR A 507 0.75 -39.65 -16.93
C TYR A 507 1.21 -39.32 -15.51
N ARG A 508 0.97 -38.07 -15.06
CA ARG A 508 1.33 -37.61 -13.71
C ARG A 508 0.42 -38.23 -12.65
N CYS A 509 0.94 -38.41 -11.45
CA CYS A 509 0.12 -38.72 -10.28
C CYS A 509 -0.48 -37.43 -9.72
N TYR A 510 -1.78 -37.49 -9.41
CA TYR A 510 -2.52 -36.42 -8.75
C TYR A 510 -3.09 -36.90 -7.43
N ILE A 511 -2.94 -36.10 -6.39
CA ILE A 511 -3.57 -36.33 -5.08
C ILE A 511 -5.04 -35.93 -5.18
N THR A 512 -5.92 -36.88 -4.89
CA THR A 512 -7.38 -36.73 -5.01
C THR A 512 -8.03 -36.28 -3.72
N ASP A 513 -7.44 -36.58 -2.57
CA ASP A 513 -7.89 -36.15 -1.24
C ASP A 513 -6.68 -35.86 -0.34
N LEU A 514 -6.79 -34.84 0.49
CA LEU A 514 -5.77 -34.42 1.44
C LEU A 514 -6.40 -34.12 2.80
N ASP A 515 -5.92 -34.81 3.83
CA ASP A 515 -6.25 -34.57 5.22
C ASP A 515 -5.17 -33.75 5.92
N LEU A 516 -5.52 -32.58 6.42
CA LEU A 516 -4.65 -31.71 7.22
C LEU A 516 -5.11 -31.58 8.69
N SER A 517 -6.12 -32.34 9.12
CA SER A 517 -6.71 -32.25 10.47
C SER A 517 -5.74 -32.59 11.61
N GLY A 518 -4.71 -33.39 11.32
CA GLY A 518 -3.64 -33.66 12.29
C GLY A 518 -2.71 -32.45 12.52
N LEU A 519 -2.65 -31.52 11.55
CA LEU A 519 -1.73 -30.38 11.54
C LEU A 519 -2.42 -29.10 12.00
N LEU A 520 -3.65 -28.89 11.53
CA LEU A 520 -4.49 -27.73 11.78
C LEU A 520 -5.51 -28.15 12.84
N GLY A 521 -5.69 -27.37 13.90
CA GLY A 521 -6.69 -27.69 14.94
C GLY A 521 -8.12 -27.68 14.40
N GLU A 522 -9.14 -27.55 15.27
CA GLU A 522 -10.56 -27.53 14.87
C GLU A 522 -10.98 -26.29 14.03
N GLY A 523 -10.05 -25.50 13.50
CA GLY A 523 -10.32 -24.33 12.66
C GLY A 523 -10.46 -24.70 11.18
N GLN A 524 -11.46 -24.12 10.50
CA GLN A 524 -11.56 -24.18 9.04
C GLN A 524 -10.34 -23.49 8.43
N SER A 525 -9.56 -24.25 7.67
CA SER A 525 -8.33 -23.76 7.01
C SER A 525 -8.62 -23.39 5.56
N SER A 526 -7.92 -22.40 5.02
CA SER A 526 -8.10 -21.91 3.64
C SER A 526 -7.82 -22.99 2.59
N THR A 527 -8.56 -22.96 1.47
CA THR A 527 -8.32 -23.84 0.32
C THR A 527 -6.90 -23.70 -0.24
N HIS A 528 -6.32 -22.49 -0.17
CA HIS A 528 -4.94 -22.23 -0.58
C HIS A 528 -3.94 -23.14 0.13
N LEU A 529 -4.10 -23.33 1.45
CA LEU A 529 -3.19 -24.17 2.23
C LEU A 529 -3.21 -25.64 1.77
N TYR A 530 -4.40 -26.18 1.47
CA TYR A 530 -4.55 -27.51 0.89
C TYR A 530 -3.87 -27.61 -0.47
N LEU A 531 -4.02 -26.60 -1.34
CA LEU A 531 -3.37 -26.57 -2.65
C LEU A 531 -1.84 -26.52 -2.54
N ARG A 532 -1.29 -25.82 -1.54
CA ARG A 532 0.16 -25.78 -1.29
C ARG A 532 0.71 -27.16 -0.93
N TYR A 533 0.13 -27.82 0.08
CA TYR A 533 0.54 -29.18 0.48
C TYR A 533 0.32 -30.20 -0.65
N LYS A 534 -0.77 -30.08 -1.41
CA LYS A 534 -1.00 -30.90 -2.61
C LYS A 534 0.14 -30.74 -3.61
N ALA A 535 0.52 -29.51 -3.93
CA ALA A 535 1.58 -29.23 -4.90
C ALA A 535 2.93 -29.81 -4.46
N ASP A 536 3.29 -29.65 -3.18
CA ASP A 536 4.54 -30.16 -2.62
C ASP A 536 4.59 -31.70 -2.67
N LEU A 537 3.52 -32.36 -2.25
CA LEU A 537 3.43 -33.82 -2.26
C LEU A 537 3.36 -34.40 -3.68
N GLU A 538 2.64 -33.73 -4.60
CA GLU A 538 2.61 -34.12 -6.01
C GLU A 538 3.96 -33.93 -6.69
N HIS A 539 4.70 -32.88 -6.33
CA HIS A 539 6.04 -32.68 -6.86
C HIS A 539 6.96 -33.84 -6.44
N ALA A 540 7.01 -34.17 -5.15
CA ALA A 540 7.79 -35.29 -4.63
C ALA A 540 7.40 -36.64 -5.25
N LEU A 541 6.09 -36.90 -5.41
CA LEU A 541 5.59 -38.13 -6.05
C LEU A 541 5.97 -38.20 -7.54
N ASN A 542 5.82 -37.10 -8.28
CA ASN A 542 6.11 -37.10 -9.71
C ASN A 542 7.61 -37.14 -10.01
N GLU A 543 8.44 -36.51 -9.17
CA GLU A 543 9.91 -36.68 -9.27
C GLU A 543 10.32 -38.14 -9.03
N ALA A 544 9.71 -38.81 -8.06
CA ALA A 544 9.95 -40.24 -7.82
C ALA A 544 9.45 -41.11 -8.99
N LEU A 545 8.32 -40.75 -9.61
CA LEU A 545 7.79 -41.46 -10.79
C LEU A 545 8.69 -41.34 -12.01
N ASP A 546 9.35 -40.20 -12.21
CA ASP A 546 10.28 -40.01 -13.33
C ASP A 546 11.57 -40.84 -13.20
N GLN A 547 11.87 -41.32 -11.99
CA GLN A 547 13.04 -42.16 -11.68
C GLN A 547 12.76 -43.67 -11.78
N VAL A 548 11.49 -44.08 -11.93
CA VAL A 548 11.04 -45.48 -12.05
C VAL A 548 10.80 -45.83 -13.52
#